data_AF-A0AA43DSV4-F1
#
_entry.id   AF-A0AA43DSV4-F1
#
_cell.length_a   1.000
_cell.length_b   1.000
_cell.length_c   1.000
_cell.angle_alpha   90.00
_cell.angle_beta   90.00
_cell.angle_gamma   90.00
#
_symmetry.space_group_name_H-M   'P 1'
#
loop_
_entity.id
_entity.type
_entity.pdbx_description
1 polymer ?
#
loop_
_entity_poly.entity_id
_entity_poly.type
_entity_poly.pdbx_seq_one_letter_code
_entity_poly.pdbx_strand_id
1 'polypeptide(L)'
;MRQRIDDVRSRRALSARFFLYGVDQLLDSDQHQRTAVSLRQAVLRNGILKFFLFWRRVVMEQYLQDELRKLIQKAAHLVDRDSFGQEPNYTAGFFGKLHGELITSPSGKYVELKFSVSNDRGPGSAESKTGIDIGLVFQWVDEAGLVYEKALLIQAKNYVEELSTSEKLDLFEQCKKMSNITSSFVVMDCPFDKKVPQVYETRPINILIKPPFSLDDYLIDRVFPCTKGDDDPKVVDLAKRADRNLTIKTNTPKPTNRNKPTTNPDKNKNKNKNKNIKPKM
;
A
#
# COMPACT_ATOMS: atom_id res chain seq x y z
N MET A 1 -32.19 18.05 15.65
CA MET A 1 -31.16 16.99 15.74
C MET A 1 -31.67 15.54 15.62
N ARG A 2 -32.98 15.26 15.72
CA ARG A 2 -33.52 13.88 15.57
C ARG A 2 -33.82 13.44 14.12
N GLN A 3 -34.03 14.36 13.18
CA GLN A 3 -34.41 14.01 11.79
C GLN A 3 -33.27 13.50 10.86
N ARG A 4 -31.99 13.65 11.22
CA ARG A 4 -30.87 13.16 10.39
C ARG A 4 -30.46 11.70 10.67
N ILE A 5 -30.94 11.11 11.76
CA ILE A 5 -30.61 9.72 12.14
C ILE A 5 -31.51 8.72 11.39
N ASP A 6 -32.72 9.13 11.01
CA ASP A 6 -33.67 8.26 10.31
C ASP A 6 -33.33 8.09 8.82
N ASP A 7 -32.74 9.10 8.17
CA ASP A 7 -32.36 9.03 6.74
C ASP A 7 -31.16 8.08 6.48
N VAL A 8 -30.23 7.99 7.44
CA VAL A 8 -29.09 7.04 7.37
C VAL A 8 -29.52 5.60 7.64
N ARG A 9 -30.56 5.39 8.46
CA ARG A 9 -31.14 4.05 8.69
C ARG A 9 -31.93 3.56 7.48
N SER A 10 -32.65 4.45 6.80
CA SER A 10 -33.42 4.12 5.59
C SER A 10 -32.53 3.66 4.43
N ARG A 11 -31.42 4.36 4.17
CA ARG A 11 -30.47 3.98 3.09
C ARG A 11 -29.73 2.67 3.35
N ARG A 12 -29.51 2.30 4.62
CA ARG A 12 -28.94 0.99 5.02
C ARG A 12 -29.91 -0.17 4.81
N ALA A 13 -31.21 0.05 4.95
CA ALA A 13 -32.23 -0.97 4.71
C ALA A 13 -32.45 -1.26 3.21
N LEU A 14 -32.32 -0.24 2.36
CA LEU A 14 -32.48 -0.38 0.91
C LEU A 14 -31.36 -1.19 0.25
N SER A 15 -30.10 -1.01 0.64
CA SER A 15 -28.97 -1.78 0.10
C SER A 15 -29.01 -3.26 0.51
N ALA A 16 -29.46 -3.56 1.74
CA ALA A 16 -29.66 -4.93 2.20
C ALA A 16 -30.82 -5.63 1.48
N ARG A 17 -31.88 -4.89 1.10
CA ARG A 17 -33.00 -5.43 0.30
C ARG A 17 -32.60 -5.80 -1.12
N PHE A 18 -31.71 -5.06 -1.76
CA PHE A 18 -31.22 -5.38 -3.11
C PHE A 18 -30.40 -6.68 -3.15
N PHE A 19 -29.66 -6.97 -2.07
CA PHE A 19 -28.90 -8.23 -1.97
C PHE A 19 -29.80 -9.45 -1.74
N LEU A 20 -30.98 -9.25 -1.13
CA LEU A 20 -31.94 -10.33 -0.87
C LEU A 20 -32.78 -10.68 -2.11
N TYR A 21 -33.13 -9.72 -2.95
CA TYR A 21 -33.93 -9.96 -4.16
C TYR A 21 -33.23 -10.80 -5.24
N GLY A 22 -31.89 -10.82 -5.26
CA GLY A 22 -31.12 -11.63 -6.22
C GLY A 22 -31.03 -13.12 -5.88
N VAL A 23 -31.43 -13.52 -4.67
CA VAL A 23 -31.32 -14.91 -4.20
C VAL A 23 -32.63 -15.70 -4.41
N ASP A 24 -33.76 -15.02 -4.59
CA ASP A 24 -35.07 -15.67 -4.71
C ASP A 24 -35.46 -16.08 -6.15
N GLN A 25 -34.59 -15.88 -7.15
CA GLN A 25 -34.86 -16.27 -8.55
C GLN A 25 -34.34 -17.66 -8.96
N LEU A 26 -33.82 -18.45 -8.04
CA LEU A 26 -33.51 -19.86 -8.30
C LEU A 26 -34.02 -20.69 -7.12
N LEU A 27 -34.69 -21.79 -7.47
CA LEU A 27 -35.17 -22.91 -6.64
C LEU A 27 -36.70 -22.95 -6.49
N ASP A 28 -37.31 -23.53 -7.52
CA ASP A 28 -38.62 -24.17 -7.44
C ASP A 28 -38.46 -25.59 -6.83
N SER A 29 -39.51 -26.10 -6.19
CA SER A 29 -39.67 -27.40 -5.50
C SER A 29 -39.41 -27.49 -3.99
N ASP A 30 -40.40 -28.09 -3.32
CA ASP A 30 -40.84 -27.82 -1.94
C ASP A 30 -40.12 -28.65 -0.85
N GLN A 31 -38.96 -29.25 -1.14
CA GLN A 31 -38.31 -30.21 -0.22
C GLN A 31 -36.94 -29.76 0.30
N HIS A 32 -36.58 -28.48 0.12
CA HIS A 32 -35.30 -27.90 0.55
C HIS A 32 -35.42 -26.80 1.61
N GLN A 33 -36.62 -26.50 2.11
CA GLN A 33 -36.83 -25.35 2.99
C GLN A 33 -36.20 -25.50 4.40
N ARG A 34 -36.02 -26.72 4.94
CA ARG A 34 -35.45 -26.90 6.29
C ARG A 34 -33.92 -26.85 6.33
N THR A 35 -33.23 -27.33 5.30
CA THR A 35 -31.77 -27.23 5.14
C THR A 35 -31.35 -25.82 4.71
N ALA A 36 -32.16 -25.13 3.90
CA ALA A 36 -31.91 -23.77 3.47
C ALA A 36 -31.96 -22.75 4.63
N VAL A 37 -32.80 -22.94 5.65
CA VAL A 37 -32.88 -22.02 6.81
C VAL A 37 -31.62 -22.10 7.69
N SER A 38 -31.05 -23.31 7.87
CA SER A 38 -29.80 -23.51 8.62
C SER A 38 -28.58 -22.95 7.86
N LEU A 39 -28.52 -23.19 6.54
CA LEU A 39 -27.48 -22.62 5.68
C LEU A 39 -27.60 -21.10 5.52
N ARG A 40 -28.82 -20.55 5.43
CA ARG A 40 -29.06 -19.09 5.40
C ARG A 40 -28.61 -18.44 6.72
N GLN A 41 -28.90 -19.03 7.88
CA GLN A 41 -28.41 -18.50 9.17
C GLN A 41 -26.89 -18.66 9.35
N ALA A 42 -26.28 -19.74 8.85
CA ALA A 42 -24.84 -19.95 8.90
C ALA A 42 -24.08 -19.02 7.93
N VAL A 43 -24.61 -18.75 6.74
CA VAL A 43 -24.06 -17.81 5.76
C VAL A 43 -24.27 -16.36 6.20
N LEU A 44 -25.42 -16.02 6.79
CA LEU A 44 -25.64 -14.69 7.37
C LEU A 44 -24.73 -14.45 8.58
N ARG A 45 -24.58 -15.43 9.49
CA ARG A 45 -23.67 -15.29 10.64
C ARG A 45 -22.20 -15.26 10.23
N ASN A 46 -21.73 -16.15 9.35
CA ASN A 46 -20.33 -16.15 8.90
C ASN A 46 -20.01 -15.03 7.91
N GLY A 47 -20.97 -14.63 7.07
CA GLY A 47 -20.85 -13.52 6.13
C GLY A 47 -20.81 -12.18 6.84
N ILE A 48 -21.73 -11.92 7.78
CA ILE A 48 -21.75 -10.69 8.58
C ILE A 48 -20.54 -10.66 9.53
N LEU A 49 -20.11 -11.78 10.10
CA LEU A 49 -18.93 -11.81 10.97
C LEU A 49 -17.64 -11.65 10.17
N LYS A 50 -17.51 -12.19 8.95
CA LYS A 50 -16.39 -11.89 8.04
C LYS A 50 -16.44 -10.44 7.56
N PHE A 51 -17.61 -9.89 7.29
CA PHE A 51 -17.79 -8.48 6.93
C PHE A 51 -17.39 -7.57 8.10
N PHE A 52 -17.79 -7.88 9.34
CA PHE A 52 -17.40 -7.15 10.56
C PHE A 52 -15.93 -7.34 10.95
N LEU A 53 -15.34 -8.52 10.71
CA LEU A 53 -13.91 -8.78 10.97
C LEU A 53 -13.01 -8.17 9.88
N PHE A 54 -13.49 -8.03 8.65
CA PHE A 54 -12.82 -7.28 7.58
C PHE A 54 -12.86 -5.77 7.84
N TRP A 55 -13.95 -5.26 8.43
CA TRP A 55 -14.15 -3.83 8.71
C TRP A 55 -13.50 -3.31 10.00
N ARG A 56 -12.95 -4.16 10.87
CA ARG A 56 -12.21 -3.72 12.05
C ARG A 56 -10.71 -3.55 11.78
N ARG A 57 -10.40 -3.05 10.59
CA ARG A 57 -9.09 -2.51 10.22
C ARG A 57 -9.22 -1.01 10.44
N VAL A 58 -8.47 -0.45 11.39
CA VAL A 58 -8.42 1.01 11.52
C VAL A 58 -7.65 1.50 10.31
N VAL A 59 -8.41 1.88 9.28
CA VAL A 59 -7.93 2.43 8.01
C VAL A 59 -8.15 3.93 8.07
N MET A 60 -7.27 4.67 7.39
CA MET A 60 -7.44 6.10 7.11
C MET A 60 -8.90 6.43 6.74
N GLU A 61 -9.42 7.56 7.24
CA GLU A 61 -10.81 7.96 6.99
C GLU A 61 -11.12 8.07 5.50
N GLN A 62 -12.32 7.69 5.06
CA GLN A 62 -12.71 7.70 3.66
C GLN A 62 -12.50 9.07 3.00
N TYR A 63 -12.80 10.15 3.72
CA TYR A 63 -12.56 11.52 3.24
C TYR A 63 -11.09 11.75 2.86
N LEU A 64 -10.14 11.32 3.71
CA LEU A 64 -8.72 11.45 3.43
C LEU A 64 -8.29 10.59 2.24
N GLN A 65 -8.86 9.39 2.10
CA GLN A 65 -8.60 8.53 0.94
C GLN A 65 -9.07 9.19 -0.36
N ASP A 66 -10.28 9.74 -0.37
CA ASP A 66 -10.86 10.36 -1.57
C ASP A 66 -10.12 11.63 -1.97
N GLU A 67 -9.76 12.48 -1.01
CA GLU A 67 -8.99 13.70 -1.27
C GLU A 67 -7.55 13.37 -1.69
N LEU A 68 -6.92 12.34 -1.11
CA LEU A 68 -5.59 11.90 -1.55
C LEU A 68 -5.61 11.37 -2.99
N ARG A 69 -6.65 10.61 -3.35
CA ARG A 69 -6.86 10.12 -4.71
C ARG A 69 -6.98 11.29 -5.70
N LYS A 70 -7.84 12.27 -5.40
CA LYS A 70 -8.00 13.48 -6.22
C LYS A 70 -6.69 14.25 -6.37
N LEU A 71 -5.93 14.37 -5.27
CA LEU A 71 -4.66 15.09 -5.27
C LEU A 71 -3.64 14.42 -6.20
N ILE A 72 -3.49 13.10 -6.11
CA ILE A 72 -2.58 12.32 -6.96
C ILE A 72 -2.99 12.40 -8.43
N GLN A 73 -4.29 12.29 -8.72
CA GLN A 73 -4.83 12.43 -10.09
C GLN A 73 -4.60 13.82 -10.66
N LYS A 74 -4.81 14.87 -9.86
CA LYS A 74 -4.52 16.24 -10.24
C LYS A 74 -3.03 16.43 -10.53
N ALA A 75 -2.14 15.89 -9.68
CA ALA A 75 -0.71 15.95 -9.91
C ALA A 75 -0.32 15.30 -11.25
N ALA A 76 -0.85 14.11 -11.56
CA ALA A 76 -0.62 13.43 -12.83
C ALA A 76 -1.05 14.29 -14.03
N HIS A 77 -2.20 14.97 -13.91
CA HIS A 77 -2.73 15.81 -14.98
C HIS A 77 -1.91 17.10 -15.22
N LEU A 78 -1.24 17.61 -14.19
CA LEU A 78 -0.45 18.84 -14.23
C LEU A 78 0.99 18.64 -14.71
N VAL A 79 1.46 17.40 -14.83
CA VAL A 79 2.82 17.13 -15.32
C VAL A 79 2.81 17.11 -16.84
N ASP A 80 3.53 18.07 -17.42
CA ASP A 80 3.74 18.16 -18.86
C ASP A 80 4.89 17.25 -19.32
N ARG A 81 4.61 16.29 -20.19
CA ARG A 81 5.62 15.31 -20.61
C ARG A 81 6.60 15.87 -21.64
N ASP A 82 6.25 16.94 -22.33
CA ASP A 82 7.16 17.62 -23.25
C ASP A 82 8.32 18.26 -22.47
N SER A 83 8.01 18.85 -21.31
CA SER A 83 9.01 19.39 -20.38
C SER A 83 9.70 18.32 -19.52
N PHE A 84 9.08 17.16 -19.32
CA PHE A 84 9.51 16.10 -18.40
C PHE A 84 9.64 14.71 -19.06
N GLY A 85 10.27 14.63 -20.24
CA GLY A 85 10.34 13.38 -21.03
C GLY A 85 11.19 12.26 -20.40
N GLN A 86 12.18 12.61 -19.57
CA GLN A 86 13.07 11.64 -18.90
C GLN A 86 12.51 11.21 -17.54
N GLU A 87 12.69 9.94 -17.16
CA GLU A 87 12.14 9.34 -15.93
C GLU A 87 12.47 10.14 -14.66
N PRO A 88 13.73 10.58 -14.42
CA PRO A 88 14.06 11.34 -13.22
C PRO A 88 13.38 12.72 -13.19
N ASN A 89 13.18 13.32 -14.36
CA ASN A 89 12.53 14.63 -14.49
C ASN A 89 11.03 14.49 -14.28
N TYR A 90 10.39 13.49 -14.89
CA TYR A 90 8.97 13.19 -14.66
C TYR A 90 8.66 12.95 -13.21
N THR A 91 9.43 12.07 -12.55
CA THR A 91 9.19 11.72 -11.15
C THR A 91 9.40 12.93 -10.24
N ALA A 92 10.44 13.74 -10.47
CA ALA A 92 10.63 15.00 -9.75
C ALA A 92 9.49 16.00 -10.00
N GLY A 93 9.02 16.13 -11.23
CA GLY A 93 7.88 16.99 -11.58
C GLY A 93 6.59 16.53 -10.90
N PHE A 94 6.27 15.24 -11.01
CA PHE A 94 5.08 14.61 -10.45
C PHE A 94 5.02 14.71 -8.94
N PHE A 95 6.05 14.23 -8.23
CA PHE A 95 6.07 14.33 -6.77
C PHE A 95 6.30 15.78 -6.30
N GLY A 96 6.92 16.62 -7.12
CA GLY A 96 7.01 18.06 -6.89
C GLY A 96 5.64 18.75 -6.85
N LYS A 97 4.67 18.31 -7.66
CA LYS A 97 3.27 18.79 -7.59
C LYS A 97 2.55 18.37 -6.30
N LEU A 98 3.06 17.38 -5.58
CA LEU A 98 2.52 16.94 -4.29
C LEU A 98 3.20 17.62 -3.10
N HIS A 99 4.29 18.36 -3.32
CA HIS A 99 5.05 18.99 -2.25
C HIS A 99 4.24 20.07 -1.53
N GLY A 100 4.19 20.01 -0.19
CA GLY A 100 3.54 21.01 0.65
C GLY A 100 2.02 20.84 0.77
N GLU A 101 1.45 19.82 0.14
CA GLU A 101 0.03 19.54 0.20
C GLU A 101 -0.37 18.98 1.57
N LEU A 102 -1.48 19.50 2.11
CA LEU A 102 -2.04 19.10 3.40
C LEU A 102 -3.54 18.88 3.25
N ILE A 103 -3.96 17.64 3.43
CA ILE A 103 -5.37 17.25 3.47
C ILE A 103 -5.78 17.17 4.93
N THR A 104 -6.81 17.91 5.34
CA THR A 104 -7.37 17.84 6.69
C THR A 104 -8.84 17.43 6.62
N SER A 105 -9.19 16.36 7.34
CA SER A 105 -10.55 15.88 7.45
C SER A 105 -11.37 16.70 8.46
N PRO A 106 -12.71 16.65 8.40
CA PRO A 106 -13.57 17.32 9.37
C PRO A 106 -13.35 16.87 10.83
N SER A 107 -12.74 15.70 11.06
CA SER A 107 -12.41 15.20 12.40
C SER A 107 -11.05 15.69 12.93
N GLY A 108 -10.33 16.51 12.14
CA GLY A 108 -8.98 16.97 12.47
C GLY A 108 -7.88 15.95 12.17
N LYS A 109 -8.18 14.87 11.42
CA LYS A 109 -7.16 13.97 10.89
C LYS A 109 -6.54 14.53 9.62
N TYR A 110 -5.26 14.24 9.37
CA TYR A 110 -4.58 14.80 8.21
C TYR A 110 -3.64 13.83 7.49
N VAL A 111 -3.31 14.20 6.25
CA VAL A 111 -2.22 13.67 5.45
C VAL A 111 -1.42 14.87 4.90
N GLU A 112 -0.14 14.96 5.25
CA GLU A 112 0.80 15.98 4.81
C GLU A 112 1.84 15.33 3.89
N LEU A 113 2.13 15.96 2.75
CA LEU A 113 3.06 15.46 1.75
C LEU A 113 4.25 16.42 1.60
N LYS A 114 5.47 15.89 1.76
CA LYS A 114 6.72 16.63 1.61
C LYS A 114 7.66 15.91 0.68
N PHE A 115 7.84 16.46 -0.52
CA PHE A 115 8.80 15.95 -1.49
C PHE A 115 10.16 16.65 -1.35
N SER A 116 11.24 15.92 -1.60
CA SER A 116 12.59 16.46 -1.65
C SER A 116 13.38 15.76 -2.75
N VAL A 117 14.32 16.49 -3.33
CA VAL A 117 15.30 15.98 -4.29
C VAL A 117 16.66 16.21 -3.67
N SER A 118 17.46 15.14 -3.55
CA SER A 118 18.84 15.25 -3.09
C SER A 118 19.76 15.67 -4.25
N ASN A 119 20.83 16.40 -3.93
CA ASN A 119 21.80 16.86 -4.93
C ASN A 119 22.88 15.81 -5.27
N ASP A 120 22.76 14.56 -4.79
CA ASP A 120 23.79 13.52 -4.98
C ASP A 120 23.72 12.88 -6.39
N ARG A 121 23.96 13.69 -7.43
CA ARG A 121 24.27 13.19 -8.78
C ARG A 121 25.78 13.02 -8.92
N GLY A 122 26.26 11.78 -8.95
CA GLY A 122 27.67 11.48 -9.21
C GLY A 122 28.04 9.99 -9.16
N PRO A 123 29.28 9.63 -9.55
CA PRO A 123 29.79 8.26 -9.43
C PRO A 123 29.68 7.76 -7.99
N GLY A 124 28.90 6.70 -7.78
CA GLY A 124 28.64 6.15 -6.45
C GLY A 124 27.37 6.65 -5.76
N SER A 125 26.47 7.35 -6.49
CA SER A 125 25.13 7.71 -6.04
C SER A 125 24.35 6.50 -5.51
N ALA A 126 23.40 6.76 -4.60
CA ALA A 126 22.57 5.72 -4.00
C ALA A 126 21.90 4.86 -5.07
N GLU A 127 21.34 5.49 -6.11
CA GLU A 127 20.68 4.83 -7.24
C GLU A 127 21.55 3.75 -7.89
N SER A 128 22.82 4.05 -8.20
CA SER A 128 23.72 3.08 -8.86
C SER A 128 23.96 1.80 -8.03
N LYS A 129 23.98 1.94 -6.70
CA LYS A 129 24.28 0.86 -5.75
C LYS A 129 23.03 0.08 -5.35
N THR A 130 21.89 0.76 -5.23
CA THR A 130 20.68 0.16 -4.66
C THR A 130 19.58 -0.10 -5.68
N GLY A 131 19.62 0.56 -6.85
CA GLY A 131 18.56 0.54 -7.84
C GLY A 131 17.28 1.23 -7.35
N ILE A 132 17.40 2.27 -6.51
CA ILE A 132 16.25 2.99 -5.96
C ILE A 132 16.18 4.35 -6.64
N ASP A 133 15.10 4.60 -7.38
CA ASP A 133 14.84 5.92 -7.94
C ASP A 133 14.11 6.83 -6.96
N ILE A 134 13.13 6.29 -6.23
CA ILE A 134 12.29 7.05 -5.31
C ILE A 134 12.11 6.29 -3.99
N GLY A 135 12.28 6.99 -2.87
CA GLY A 135 11.86 6.52 -1.56
C GLY A 135 10.58 7.19 -1.09
N LEU A 136 9.55 6.42 -0.76
CA LEU A 136 8.37 6.95 -0.06
C LEU A 136 8.46 6.57 1.41
N VAL A 137 8.36 7.56 2.30
CA VAL A 137 8.40 7.35 3.76
C VAL A 137 7.05 7.72 4.35
N PHE A 138 6.40 6.78 5.01
CA PHE A 138 5.11 6.98 5.65
C PHE A 138 5.31 7.12 7.15
N GLN A 139 4.82 8.20 7.73
CA GLN A 139 5.00 8.53 9.15
C GLN A 139 3.65 8.71 9.83
N TRP A 140 3.40 7.91 10.86
CA TRP A 140 2.28 8.07 11.78
C TRP A 140 2.76 8.81 13.01
N VAL A 141 2.08 9.89 13.35
CA VAL A 141 2.41 10.72 14.51
C VAL A 141 1.22 10.89 15.45
N ASP A 142 1.50 11.16 16.70
CA ASP A 142 0.56 11.60 17.71
C ASP A 142 1.06 12.87 18.41
N GLU A 143 0.46 13.21 19.55
CA GLU A 143 0.84 14.37 20.36
C GLU A 143 2.26 14.27 20.91
N ALA A 144 2.79 13.05 21.12
CA ALA A 144 4.13 12.79 21.64
C ALA A 144 5.20 12.74 20.53
N GLY A 145 4.80 12.60 19.27
CA GLY A 145 5.70 12.66 18.12
C GLY A 145 5.55 11.46 17.18
N LEU A 146 6.67 10.97 16.64
CA LEU A 146 6.68 9.85 15.70
C LEU A 146 6.34 8.52 16.40
N VAL A 147 5.25 7.89 15.99
CA VAL A 147 4.75 6.62 16.56
C VAL A 147 5.19 5.42 15.72
N TYR A 148 5.20 5.59 14.41
CA TYR A 148 5.54 4.52 13.48
C TYR A 148 5.95 5.10 12.13
N GLU A 149 6.94 4.47 11.52
CA GLU A 149 7.28 4.75 10.14
C GLU A 149 7.58 3.47 9.37
N LYS A 150 7.48 3.59 8.06
CA LYS A 150 7.85 2.56 7.11
C LYS A 150 8.16 3.18 5.76
N ALA A 151 8.75 2.40 4.87
CA ALA A 151 9.12 2.85 3.55
C ALA A 151 8.55 1.97 2.43
N LEU A 152 8.39 2.57 1.26
CA LEU A 152 8.23 1.91 -0.02
C LEU A 152 9.38 2.35 -0.93
N LEU A 153 10.12 1.40 -1.48
CA LEU A 153 11.18 1.67 -2.44
C LEU A 153 10.64 1.47 -3.85
N ILE A 154 10.91 2.43 -4.74
CA ILE A 154 10.37 2.43 -6.09
C ILE A 154 11.51 2.56 -7.10
N GLN A 155 11.48 1.70 -8.12
CA GLN A 155 12.19 1.91 -9.39
C GLN A 155 11.20 2.45 -10.42
N ALA A 156 11.47 3.61 -11.01
CA ALA A 156 10.63 4.21 -12.04
C ALA A 156 11.11 3.77 -13.43
N LYS A 157 10.15 3.56 -14.34
CA LYS A 157 10.42 3.40 -15.77
C LYS A 157 9.34 4.03 -16.63
N ASN A 158 9.73 4.55 -17.78
CA ASN A 158 8.81 4.99 -18.83
C ASN A 158 8.31 3.75 -19.60
N TYR A 159 7.00 3.62 -19.79
CA TYR A 159 6.35 2.56 -20.59
C TYR A 159 6.88 1.15 -20.31
N VAL A 160 6.70 0.69 -19.08
CA VAL A 160 7.22 -0.61 -18.60
C VAL A 160 6.90 -1.78 -19.55
N GLU A 161 5.74 -1.79 -20.19
CA GLU A 161 5.35 -2.87 -21.11
C GLU A 161 6.11 -2.82 -22.45
N GLU A 162 6.46 -1.62 -22.90
CA GLU A 162 7.08 -1.32 -24.20
C GLU A 162 8.61 -1.31 -24.16
N LEU A 163 9.21 -1.44 -22.98
CA LEU A 163 10.66 -1.50 -22.80
C LEU A 163 11.31 -2.51 -23.77
N SER A 164 12.43 -2.10 -24.38
CA SER A 164 13.27 -2.97 -25.18
C SER A 164 13.84 -4.11 -24.33
N THR A 165 14.40 -5.13 -24.98
CA THR A 165 15.04 -6.25 -24.26
C THR A 165 16.16 -5.78 -23.35
N SER A 166 16.99 -4.81 -23.80
CA SER A 166 18.08 -4.27 -22.99
C SER A 166 17.54 -3.54 -21.76
N GLU A 167 16.55 -2.67 -21.94
CA GLU A 167 15.98 -1.90 -20.81
C GLU A 167 15.24 -2.80 -19.81
N LYS A 168 14.62 -3.89 -20.27
CA LYS A 168 14.02 -4.90 -19.40
C LYS A 168 15.09 -5.62 -18.57
N LEU A 169 16.22 -5.98 -19.17
CA LEU A 169 17.34 -6.58 -18.45
C LEU A 169 17.88 -5.62 -17.38
N ASP A 170 18.12 -4.36 -17.76
CA ASP A 170 18.60 -3.32 -16.83
C ASP A 170 17.61 -3.11 -15.66
N LEU A 171 16.30 -3.00 -15.96
CA LEU A 171 15.25 -2.90 -14.94
C LEU A 171 15.32 -4.07 -13.96
N PHE A 172 15.46 -5.30 -14.46
CA PHE A 172 15.51 -6.48 -13.63
C PHE A 172 16.80 -6.60 -12.80
N GLU A 173 17.92 -6.09 -13.30
CA GLU A 173 19.12 -5.95 -12.50
C GLU A 173 18.90 -4.97 -11.33
N GLN A 174 18.24 -3.83 -11.56
CA GLN A 174 17.89 -2.91 -10.47
C GLN A 174 16.92 -3.57 -9.47
N CYS A 175 15.90 -4.30 -9.96
CA CYS A 175 14.98 -5.05 -9.11
C CYS A 175 15.71 -6.10 -8.25
N LYS A 176 16.73 -6.76 -8.80
CA LYS A 176 17.57 -7.71 -8.06
C LYS A 176 18.39 -7.03 -6.96
N LYS A 177 18.88 -5.80 -7.18
CA LYS A 177 19.55 -5.02 -6.11
C LYS A 177 18.57 -4.67 -5.00
N MET A 178 17.38 -4.17 -5.36
CA MET A 178 16.33 -3.83 -4.39
C MET A 178 15.82 -5.04 -3.60
N SER A 179 15.73 -6.22 -4.22
CA SER A 179 15.24 -7.45 -3.56
C SER A 179 16.19 -7.97 -2.47
N ASN A 180 17.48 -7.62 -2.55
CA ASN A 180 18.44 -7.88 -1.48
C ASN A 180 18.26 -6.95 -0.27
N ILE A 181 17.56 -5.82 -0.45
CA ILE A 181 17.31 -4.81 0.57
C ILE A 181 15.96 -5.05 1.25
N THR A 182 14.91 -5.26 0.46
CA THR A 182 13.54 -5.45 0.95
C THR A 182 12.72 -6.34 0.02
N SER A 183 11.71 -7.00 0.57
CA SER A 183 10.68 -7.70 -0.22
C SER A 183 9.51 -6.81 -0.64
N SER A 184 9.48 -5.55 -0.19
CA SER A 184 8.36 -4.62 -0.40
C SER A 184 8.64 -3.52 -1.41
N PHE A 185 9.58 -3.71 -2.34
CA PHE A 185 9.82 -2.76 -3.42
C PHE A 185 8.82 -2.94 -4.57
N VAL A 186 8.69 -1.91 -5.40
CA VAL A 186 7.81 -1.91 -6.57
C VAL A 186 8.47 -1.25 -7.77
N VAL A 187 7.93 -1.54 -8.96
CA VAL A 187 8.25 -0.79 -10.18
C VAL A 187 7.09 0.15 -10.49
N MET A 188 7.39 1.41 -10.78
CA MET A 188 6.41 2.41 -11.18
C MET A 188 6.55 2.76 -12.66
N ASP A 189 5.49 2.52 -13.42
CA ASP A 189 5.37 2.94 -14.81
C ASP A 189 4.92 4.39 -14.90
N CYS A 190 5.72 5.18 -15.61
CA CYS A 190 5.59 6.62 -15.77
C CYS A 190 4.93 6.93 -17.11
N PRO A 191 3.60 7.19 -17.14
CA PRO A 191 2.85 7.35 -18.37
C PRO A 191 3.15 8.70 -19.03
N PHE A 192 2.91 8.76 -20.35
CA PHE A 192 2.92 10.03 -21.08
C PHE A 192 1.52 10.64 -21.31
N ASP A 193 0.46 9.88 -21.01
CA ASP A 193 -0.92 10.25 -21.33
C ASP A 193 -1.66 10.92 -20.15
N LYS A 194 -0.90 11.56 -19.24
CA LYS A 194 -1.40 12.25 -18.04
C LYS A 194 -2.19 11.36 -17.06
N LYS A 195 -2.19 10.04 -17.26
CA LYS A 195 -2.76 9.09 -16.29
C LYS A 195 -1.90 9.06 -15.04
N VAL A 196 -2.51 8.58 -13.95
CA VAL A 196 -1.76 8.27 -12.72
C VAL A 196 -0.74 7.17 -13.02
N PRO A 197 0.50 7.29 -12.51
CA PRO A 197 1.49 6.23 -12.61
C PRO A 197 0.94 4.87 -12.17
N GLN A 198 1.34 3.82 -12.88
CA GLN A 198 0.96 2.45 -12.53
C GLN A 198 2.07 1.79 -11.72
N VAL A 199 1.72 0.89 -10.81
CA VAL A 199 2.62 0.24 -9.86
C VAL A 199 2.53 -1.26 -10.06
N TYR A 200 3.66 -1.86 -10.40
CA TYR A 200 3.85 -3.30 -10.47
C TYR A 200 4.46 -3.78 -9.17
N GLU A 201 3.76 -4.70 -8.50
CA GLU A 201 4.40 -5.52 -7.48
C GLU A 201 5.43 -6.45 -8.15
N THR A 202 6.53 -6.72 -7.47
CA THR A 202 7.60 -7.55 -8.00
C THR A 202 7.72 -8.84 -7.20
N ARG A 203 8.28 -9.87 -7.85
CA ARG A 203 8.88 -11.01 -7.16
C ARG A 203 10.39 -11.01 -7.40
N PRO A 204 11.20 -11.64 -6.52
CA PRO A 204 12.67 -11.61 -6.60
C PRO A 204 13.29 -12.17 -7.91
N ILE A 205 12.48 -12.66 -8.85
CA ILE A 205 12.91 -13.30 -10.10
C ILE A 205 12.16 -12.63 -11.25
N ASN A 206 12.67 -11.51 -11.77
CA ASN A 206 12.32 -10.87 -13.06
C ASN A 206 10.82 -10.88 -13.44
N ILE A 207 9.93 -10.79 -12.47
CA ILE A 207 8.49 -10.93 -12.67
C ILE A 207 7.83 -9.68 -12.11
N LEU A 208 7.18 -8.95 -13.00
CA LEU A 208 6.22 -7.90 -12.69
C LEU A 208 4.83 -8.55 -12.60
N ILE A 209 4.18 -8.43 -11.45
CA ILE A 209 2.85 -9.00 -11.21
C ILE A 209 1.83 -8.15 -11.95
N LYS A 210 0.98 -8.82 -12.76
CA LYS A 210 -0.14 -8.20 -13.48
C LYS A 210 -1.50 -8.59 -12.88
N PRO A 211 -2.54 -7.75 -13.03
CA PRO A 211 -2.48 -6.38 -13.56
C PRO A 211 -1.77 -5.42 -12.57
N PRO A 212 -1.19 -4.30 -13.05
CA PRO A 212 -0.66 -3.28 -12.16
C PRO A 212 -1.77 -2.55 -11.41
N PHE A 213 -1.40 -1.80 -10.37
CA PHE A 213 -2.27 -0.93 -9.61
C PHE A 213 -2.04 0.52 -9.99
N SER A 214 -3.07 1.35 -10.01
CA SER A 214 -2.85 2.80 -10.02
C SER A 214 -2.15 3.23 -8.72
N LEU A 215 -1.22 4.19 -8.79
CA LEU A 215 -0.41 4.60 -7.64
C LEU A 215 -1.27 5.06 -6.45
N ASP A 216 -2.32 5.85 -6.70
CA ASP A 216 -3.29 6.27 -5.67
C ASP A 216 -3.92 5.08 -4.93
N ASP A 217 -4.49 4.13 -5.66
CA ASP A 217 -5.11 2.93 -5.07
C ASP A 217 -4.06 2.04 -4.39
N TYR A 218 -2.85 1.91 -4.94
CA TYR A 218 -1.77 1.17 -4.29
C TYR A 218 -1.39 1.78 -2.93
N LEU A 219 -1.24 3.10 -2.87
CA LEU A 219 -0.94 3.78 -1.61
C LEU A 219 -2.09 3.61 -0.61
N ILE A 220 -3.33 3.85 -1.03
CA ILE A 220 -4.52 3.85 -0.15
C ILE A 220 -4.89 2.45 0.34
N ASP A 221 -4.88 1.45 -0.55
CA ASP A 221 -5.41 0.12 -0.25
C ASP A 221 -4.35 -0.87 0.22
N ARG A 222 -3.08 -0.63 -0.15
CA ARG A 222 -1.98 -1.55 0.18
C ARG A 222 -1.00 -0.96 1.18
N VAL A 223 -0.56 0.26 0.96
CA VAL A 223 0.45 0.88 1.81
C VAL A 223 -0.19 1.40 3.09
N PHE A 224 -1.11 2.37 3.08
CA PHE A 224 -1.73 2.88 4.31
C PHE A 224 -2.27 1.80 5.26
N PRO A 225 -2.89 0.68 4.82
CA PRO A 225 -3.37 -0.40 5.70
C PRO A 225 -2.26 -1.36 6.19
N CYS A 226 -1.00 -1.06 5.86
CA CYS A 226 0.20 -1.83 6.15
C CYS A 226 0.26 -3.26 5.61
N THR A 227 -0.43 -3.55 4.50
CA THR A 227 -0.17 -4.82 3.77
C THR A 227 1.13 -4.81 2.99
N LYS A 228 1.62 -3.61 2.65
CA LYS A 228 2.86 -3.37 1.91
C LYS A 228 3.67 -2.25 2.57
N GLY A 229 4.93 -2.16 2.16
CA GLY A 229 5.95 -1.32 2.76
C GLY A 229 6.72 -2.04 3.86
N ASP A 230 7.94 -1.59 4.11
CA ASP A 230 8.90 -2.19 5.03
C ASP A 230 9.16 -1.26 6.22
N ASP A 231 9.06 -1.79 7.43
CA ASP A 231 9.30 -1.06 8.67
C ASP A 231 10.66 -1.36 9.30
N ASP A 232 11.55 -2.08 8.59
CA ASP A 232 12.96 -2.17 8.96
C ASP A 232 13.59 -0.76 8.90
N PRO A 233 14.16 -0.26 10.01
CA PRO A 233 14.81 1.05 10.05
C PRO A 233 15.85 1.27 8.94
N LYS A 234 16.59 0.23 8.54
CA LYS A 234 17.59 0.34 7.46
C LYS A 234 16.95 0.65 6.11
N VAL A 235 15.78 0.06 5.85
CA VAL A 235 15.03 0.32 4.61
C VAL A 235 14.43 1.72 4.63
N VAL A 236 13.94 2.16 5.79
CA VAL A 236 13.46 3.53 5.98
C VAL A 236 14.58 4.55 5.77
N ASP A 237 15.76 4.32 6.34
CA ASP A 237 16.93 5.20 6.18
C ASP A 237 17.46 5.21 4.73
N LEU A 238 17.31 4.12 4.00
CA LEU A 238 17.59 4.09 2.56
C LEU A 238 16.59 4.91 1.77
N ALA A 239 15.29 4.81 2.07
CA ALA A 239 14.25 5.61 1.43
C ALA A 239 14.43 7.12 1.70
N LYS A 240 14.85 7.48 2.91
CA LYS A 240 15.19 8.87 3.30
C LYS A 240 16.37 9.45 2.51
N ARG A 241 17.30 8.59 2.06
CA ARG A 241 18.51 8.98 1.31
C ARG A 241 18.38 8.76 -0.20
N ALA A 242 17.24 8.27 -0.69
CA ALA A 242 17.01 8.14 -2.11
C ALA A 242 17.09 9.51 -2.79
N ASP A 243 17.57 9.53 -4.04
CA ASP A 243 17.76 10.77 -4.81
C ASP A 243 16.50 11.63 -4.88
N ARG A 244 15.33 10.98 -4.86
CA ARG A 244 14.00 11.58 -4.78
C ARG A 244 13.27 10.93 -3.61
N ASN A 245 12.77 11.73 -2.66
CA ASN A 245 12.04 11.24 -1.50
C ASN A 245 10.72 11.98 -1.33
N LEU A 246 9.63 11.24 -1.11
CA LEU A 246 8.37 11.78 -0.62
C LEU A 246 8.10 11.26 0.79
N THR A 247 8.02 12.17 1.75
CA THR A 247 7.54 11.88 3.10
C THR A 247 6.04 12.18 3.19
N ILE A 248 5.27 11.19 3.64
CA ILE A 248 3.83 11.27 3.83
C ILE A 248 3.54 11.11 5.32
N LYS A 249 3.14 12.19 5.98
CA LYS A 249 2.91 12.24 7.43
C LYS A 249 1.41 12.28 7.73
N THR A 250 0.98 11.55 8.75
CA THR A 250 -0.44 11.49 9.16
C THR A 250 -0.59 11.32 10.65
N ASN A 251 -1.66 11.88 11.23
CA ASN A 251 -2.10 11.63 12.61
C ASN A 251 -3.29 10.64 12.70
N THR A 252 -3.58 9.95 11.59
CA THR A 252 -4.53 8.83 11.60
C THR A 252 -4.02 7.74 12.56
N PRO A 253 -4.89 6.92 13.15
CA PRO A 253 -4.41 5.85 14.02
C PRO A 253 -3.52 4.87 13.25
N LYS A 254 -2.45 4.39 13.88
CA LYS A 254 -1.58 3.37 13.29
C LYS A 254 -2.40 2.12 12.91
N PRO A 255 -2.24 1.59 11.69
CA PRO A 255 -2.89 0.34 11.29
C PRO A 255 -2.37 -0.83 12.14
N THR A 256 -3.28 -1.61 12.71
CA THR A 256 -2.92 -2.87 13.40
C THR A 256 -2.71 -3.99 12.39
N ASN A 257 -1.45 -4.33 12.10
CA ASN A 257 -1.09 -5.53 11.35
C ASN A 257 -1.15 -6.77 12.25
N ARG A 258 -2.27 -7.50 12.25
CA ARG A 258 -2.37 -8.78 12.97
C ARG A 258 -1.59 -9.94 12.34
N ASN A 259 -1.02 -9.73 11.14
CA ASN A 259 -0.32 -10.78 10.39
C ASN A 259 1.20 -10.74 10.49
N LYS A 260 1.81 -9.84 11.29
CA LYS A 260 3.26 -9.93 11.55
C LYS A 260 3.47 -11.11 12.51
N PRO A 261 4.19 -12.18 12.13
CA PRO A 261 4.53 -13.24 13.08
C PRO A 261 5.30 -12.57 14.21
N THR A 262 4.77 -12.61 15.43
CA THR A 262 5.56 -12.31 16.61
C THR A 262 6.65 -13.36 16.68
N THR A 263 7.86 -12.99 16.28
CA THR A 263 9.06 -13.71 16.67
C THR A 263 9.15 -13.62 18.18
N ASN A 264 8.54 -14.57 18.89
CA ASN A 264 8.78 -14.77 20.31
C ASN A 264 10.26 -15.13 20.46
N PRO A 265 11.09 -14.27 21.10
CA PRO A 265 12.53 -14.54 21.24
C PRO A 265 12.83 -15.76 22.12
N ASP A 266 11.84 -16.26 22.87
CA ASP A 266 12.08 -17.25 23.93
C ASP A 266 11.97 -18.73 23.52
N LYS A 267 11.54 -19.06 22.29
CA LYS A 267 11.40 -20.48 21.92
C LYS A 267 12.69 -21.18 21.47
N ASN A 268 13.79 -20.46 21.27
CA ASN A 268 15.07 -21.05 20.83
C ASN A 268 16.09 -21.34 21.94
N LYS A 269 15.82 -21.01 23.22
CA LYS A 269 16.75 -21.33 24.32
C LYS A 269 16.66 -22.77 24.83
N ASN A 270 15.61 -23.53 24.50
CA ASN A 270 15.42 -24.90 25.03
C ASN A 270 15.80 -26.05 24.10
N LYS A 271 16.28 -25.81 22.88
CA LYS A 271 16.69 -26.90 21.96
C LYS A 271 18.14 -27.38 22.12
N ASN A 272 18.99 -26.68 22.88
CA ASN A 272 20.41 -27.03 23.03
C ASN A 272 20.81 -27.69 24.37
N LYS A 273 19.86 -28.09 25.23
CA LYS A 273 20.19 -28.76 26.51
C LYS A 273 20.21 -30.30 26.49
N ASN A 274 19.86 -30.96 25.39
CA ASN A 274 19.79 -32.44 25.32
C ASN A 274 20.85 -33.11 24.43
N LYS A 275 22.04 -32.50 24.29
CA LYS A 275 23.22 -33.16 23.70
C LYS A 275 24.40 -33.11 24.66
N ASN A 276 24.32 -33.88 25.75
CA ASN A 276 25.49 -34.42 26.43
C ASN A 276 25.05 -35.48 27.45
N ILE A 277 24.78 -36.69 26.95
CA ILE A 277 24.90 -37.90 27.76
C ILE A 277 26.08 -38.65 27.15
N LYS A 278 27.25 -38.55 27.81
CA LYS A 278 28.39 -39.42 27.53
C LYS A 278 28.04 -40.84 27.97
N PRO A 279 28.38 -41.89 27.22
CA PRO A 279 28.32 -43.25 27.75
C PRO A 279 29.37 -43.40 28.86
N LYS A 280 28.96 -43.95 30.01
CA LYS A 280 29.89 -44.50 31.01
C LYS A 280 30.34 -45.88 30.52
N MET A 281 31.59 -46.18 30.89
CA MET A 281 32.42 -47.35 30.58
C MET A 281 31.68 -48.69 30.54
#